data_AF-T1H0F4-F1
#
_entry.id   AF-T1H0F4-F1
#
_cell.length_a   1.000
_cell.length_b   1.000
_cell.length_c   1.000
_cell.angle_alpha   90.00
_cell.angle_beta   90.00
_cell.angle_gamma   90.00
#
_symmetry.space_group_name_H-M   'P 1'
#
loop_
_entity.id
_entity.type
_entity.pdbx_description
1 polymer ?
#
loop_
_entity_poly.entity_id
_entity_poly.type
_entity_poly.pdbx_seq_one_letter_code
_entity_poly.pdbx_strand_id
1 'polypeptide(L)' 'MDFLKRLVLYFIIVELALWDTAGQEDYDRLRPLSYPDTDVILMCFSVDSPDSLENIPEKWTPE' A
#
# COMPACT_ATOMS: atom_id res chain seq x y z
N MET A 1 5.04 -10.25 0.82
CA MET A 1 4.48 -11.59 1.07
C MET A 1 3.16 -11.58 0.36
N ASP A 2 3.06 -12.32 -0.74
CA ASP A 2 2.05 -12.04 -1.75
C ASP A 2 0.83 -12.89 -1.43
N PHE A 3 -0.29 -12.24 -1.12
CA PHE A 3 -1.54 -12.91 -0.82
C PHE A 3 -2.51 -12.74 -1.97
N LEU A 4 -2.97 -13.84 -2.54
CA LEU A 4 -4.09 -13.83 -3.46
C LEU A 4 -5.39 -13.91 -2.67
N LYS A 5 -6.26 -12.91 -2.86
CA LYS A 5 -7.60 -12.88 -2.26
C LYS A 5 -8.65 -12.68 -3.34
N ARG A 6 -9.79 -13.33 -3.18
CA ARG A 6 -10.94 -13.16 -4.08
C ARG A 6 -11.92 -12.17 -3.48
N LEU A 7 -12.27 -11.16 -4.25
CA LEU A 7 -13.29 -10.17 -3.92
C LEU A 7 -14.47 -10.30 -4.89
N VAL A 8 -15.68 -10.41 -4.36
CA VAL A 8 -16.90 -10.44 -5.16
C VAL A 8 -17.45 -9.02 -5.24
N LEU A 9 -17.50 -8.46 -6.45
CA LEU A 9 -18.03 -7.12 -6.70
C LEU A 9 -19.21 -7.24 -7.68
N TYR A 10 -20.40 -6.89 -7.21
CA TYR A 10 -21.64 -7.01 -7.99
C TYR A 10 -21.83 -8.44 -8.55
N PHE A 11 -21.44 -8.67 -9.80
CA PHE A 11 -21.54 -9.96 -10.50
C PHE A 11 -20.19 -10.52 -10.97
N ILE A 12 -19.08 -9.86 -10.64
CA ILE A 12 -17.73 -10.28 -11.03
C ILE A 12 -16.90 -10.70 -9.82
N ILE A 13 -16.02 -11.68 -10.04
CA ILE A 13 -15.01 -12.09 -9.05
C ILE A 13 -13.68 -11.51 -9.51
N VAL A 14 -13.08 -10.69 -8.66
CA VAL A 14 -11.74 -10.12 -8.87
C VAL A 14 -10.76 -10.87 -7.99
N GLU A 15 -9.63 -11.28 -8.57
CA GLU A 15 -8.52 -11.84 -7.81
C GLU A 15 -7.51 -10.72 -7.55
N LEU A 16 -7.32 -10.40 -6.27
CA LEU A 16 -6.44 -9.35 -5.79
C LEU A 16 -5.11 -9.98 -5.38
N ALA A 17 -4.02 -9.54 -5.98
CA ALA A 17 -2.67 -9.75 -5.47
C ALA A 17 -2.35 -8.64 -4.47
N LEU A 18 -2.18 -8.98 -3.20
CA LEU A 18 -1.86 -8.04 -2.14
C LEU A 18 -0.37 -8.05 -1.84
N TRP A 19 0.24 -6.87 -1.91
CA TRP A 19 1.64 -6.62 -1.60
C TRP A 19 1.74 -5.79 -0.33
N ASP A 20 2.28 -6.39 0.73
CA ASP A 20 2.56 -5.69 1.99
C ASP A 20 3.99 -5.15 1.99
N THR A 21 4.17 -3.90 2.45
CA THR A 21 5.45 -3.20 2.44
C THR A 21 5.78 -2.59 3.80
N ALA A 22 7.07 -2.51 4.09
CA ALA A 22 7.58 -1.92 5.33
C ALA A 22 7.57 -0.38 5.27
N GLY A 23 7.03 0.27 6.31
CA GLY A 23 6.95 1.74 6.40
C GLY A 23 8.20 2.42 6.97
N GLN A 24 9.21 1.66 7.40
CA GLN A 24 10.46 2.22 7.94
C GLN A 24 11.35 2.76 6.81
N GLU A 25 12.11 3.82 7.11
CA GLU A 25 13.04 4.46 6.17
C GLU A 25 14.12 3.52 5.62
N ASP A 26 14.54 2.53 6.41
CA ASP A 26 15.51 1.51 6.00
C ASP A 26 15.06 0.73 4.73
N TYR A 27 13.77 0.74 4.43
CA TYR A 27 13.17 0.06 3.29
C TYR A 27 12.81 0.99 2.13
N ASP A 28 13.12 2.29 2.20
CA ASP A 28 12.75 3.27 1.17
C ASP A 28 13.33 2.92 -0.22
N ARG A 29 14.46 2.21 -0.28
CA ARG A 29 15.03 1.72 -1.56
C ARG A 29 14.44 0.41 -2.06
N LEU A 30 13.78 -0.35 -1.17
CA LEU A 30 13.21 -1.65 -1.48
C LEU A 30 11.71 -1.55 -1.82
N ARG A 31 10.99 -0.62 -1.20
CA ARG A 31 9.55 -0.38 -1.43
C ARG A 31 9.21 -0.12 -2.91
N PRO A 32 9.99 0.69 -3.65
CA PRO A 32 9.72 0.94 -5.06
C PRO A 32 9.79 -0.31 -5.96
N LEU A 33 10.46 -1.38 -5.50
CA LEU A 33 10.49 -2.65 -6.24
C LEU A 33 9.12 -3.36 -6.26
N SER A 34 8.19 -2.96 -5.39
CA SER A 34 6.83 -3.54 -5.30
C SER A 34 5.78 -2.75 -6.10
N TYR A 35 6.12 -1.57 -6.62
CA TYR A 35 5.18 -0.68 -7.35
C TYR A 35 4.91 -1.02 -8.82
N PRO A 36 5.85 -1.61 -9.59
CA PRO A 36 5.58 -1.97 -10.98
C PRO A 36 4.31 -2.79 -11.12
N ASP A 37 3.50 -2.46 -12.12
CA ASP A 37 2.24 -3.14 -12.45
C ASP A 37 1.17 -3.10 -11.33
N THR A 38 1.27 -2.16 -10.38
CA THR A 38 0.23 -1.98 -9.35
C THR A 38 -0.98 -1.22 -9.90
N ASP A 39 -2.17 -1.81 -9.77
CA ASP A 39 -3.43 -1.16 -10.16
C ASP A 39 -3.93 -0.13 -9.14
N VAL A 40 -3.74 -0.41 -7.84
CA VAL A 40 -4.27 0.40 -6.73
C VAL A 40 -3.30 0.36 -5.54
N ILE A 41 -3.05 1.54 -4.94
CA ILE A 41 -2.29 1.69 -3.69
C ILE A 41 -3.26 2.01 -2.54
N LEU A 42 -3.10 1.32 -1.41
CA LEU A 42 -3.74 1.67 -0.15
C LEU A 42 -2.73 2.41 0.73
N MET A 43 -2.92 3.72 0.88
CA MET A 43 -2.07 4.54 1.73
C MET A 43 -2.70 4.66 3.13
N CYS A 44 -1.97 4.22 4.14
CA CYS A 44 -2.48 4.07 5.50
C CYS A 44 -1.81 5.04 6.47
N PHE A 45 -2.59 5.54 7.42
CA PHE A 45 -2.13 6.24 8.61
C PHE A 45 -2.89 5.71 9.83
N SER A 46 -2.41 6.01 11.03
CA SER A 46 -3.08 5.64 12.27
C SER A 46 -3.74 6.85 12.94
N VAL A 47 -4.97 6.67 13.42
CA VAL A 47 -5.75 7.73 14.10
C VAL A 47 -5.13 8.13 15.44
N ASP A 48 -4.41 7.22 16.09
CA ASP A 48 -3.68 7.47 17.34
C ASP A 48 -2.28 8.06 17.13
N SER A 49 -1.84 8.24 15.88
CA SER A 49 -0.54 8.81 15.52
C SER A 49 -0.70 9.93 14.48
N PRO A 50 -0.93 11.18 14.92
CA PRO A 50 -1.08 12.33 14.02
C PRO A 50 0.09 12.48 13.04
N ASP A 51 1.33 12.24 13.50
CA ASP A 51 2.54 12.27 12.67
C ASP A 51 2.42 11.33 11.46
N SER A 52 1.77 10.17 11.61
CA SER A 52 1.57 9.24 10.48
C SER A 52 0.64 9.81 9.40
N LEU A 53 -0.31 10.68 9.78
CA LEU A 53 -1.16 11.40 8.83
C LEU A 53 -0.40 12.55 8.16
N GLU A 54 0.43 13.29 8.89
CA GLU A 54 1.29 14.35 8.32
C GLU A 54 2.25 13.80 7.26
N ASN A 55 2.75 12.57 7.47
CA ASN A 55 3.61 11.88 6.51
C ASN A 55 2.91 11.50 5.19
N ILE A 56 1.56 11.47 5.12
CA ILE A 56 0.81 11.12 3.91
C ILE A 56 1.17 12.05 2.74
N PRO A 57 0.94 13.37 2.83
CA PRO A 57 1.33 14.29 1.76
C PRO A 57 2.84 14.52 1.66
N GLU A 58 3.59 14.44 2.77
CA GLU A 58 5.00 14.83 2.81
C GLU A 58 5.96 13.74 2.29
N LYS A 59 5.66 12.47 2.60
CA LYS A 59 6.50 11.32 2.26
C LYS A 59 5.81 10.36 1.30
N TRP A 60 4.62 9.90 1.63
CA TRP A 60 4.01 8.74 0.95
C TRP A 60 3.37 9.08 -0.40
N THR A 61 2.83 10.28 -0.56
CA THR A 61 2.26 10.76 -1.84
C THR A 61 3.30 11.05 -2.92
N PRO A 62 4.46 11.68 -2.63
CA PRO A 62 5.47 11.97 -3.66
C PRO A 62 6.40 10.79 -4.01
N GLU A 63 6.37 9.70 -3.24
CA GLU A 63 7.13 8.48 -3.53
C GLU A 63 6.65 7.79 -4.82
#